data_AF-A0A835YND6-F1
#
_entry.id   AF-A0A835YND6-F1
#
_cell.length_a   1.000
_cell.length_b   1.000
_cell.length_c   1.000
_cell.angle_alpha   90.00
_cell.angle_beta   90.00
_cell.angle_gamma   90.00
#
_symmetry.space_group_name_H-M   'P 1'
#
loop_
_entity.id
_entity.type
_entity.pdbx_description
1 polymer ?
#
loop_
_entity_poly.entity_id
_entity_poly.type
_entity_poly.pdbx_seq_one_letter_code
_entity_poly.pdbx_strand_id
1 'polypeptide(L)'
;MRAGNEAAVQWLLAEGAPKEPVDVLSQVFGAAMAGDVATLEFMMQAGPAYVRDAFFSQMLAHRAAIGGHAHVLEWMWHEYGWSAESHGVTAELLSAACTAGSFEILAWARERLGTGAAVWRELQPDHWGMLALTGSVAGVELLAELGLPKPVDGSPFVRVVLHTGHRHAWWMLPALHRLGVPFGPACGELLAACVACGAPLGTLRWLLAAGCPVDDWSEVEQALGRRRPGAGAREVQAWVREQREGQGPPSDVRPRQSS
;
A
#
# COMPACT_ATOMS: atom_id res chain seq x y z
N MET A 1 -13.86 18.68 16.62
CA MET A 1 -14.19 18.28 18.01
C MET A 1 -12.88 17.93 18.71
N ARG A 2 -12.52 18.71 19.74
CA ARG A 2 -11.29 18.61 20.54
C ARG A 2 -11.54 17.66 21.73
N ALA A 3 -11.49 16.36 21.49
CA ALA A 3 -11.54 15.36 22.55
C ALA A 3 -10.36 14.39 22.38
N GLY A 4 -9.16 14.95 22.29
CA GLY A 4 -7.91 14.22 22.37
C GLY A 4 -7.19 14.65 23.63
N ASN A 5 -7.31 13.83 24.67
CA ASN A 5 -6.37 13.72 25.78
C ASN A 5 -6.13 14.94 26.71
N GLU A 6 -7.18 15.68 27.06
CA GLU A 6 -7.13 16.76 28.05
C GLU A 6 -6.55 16.30 29.40
N ALA A 7 -6.82 15.05 29.80
CA ALA A 7 -6.27 14.45 31.02
C ALA A 7 -4.76 14.23 30.97
N ALA A 8 -4.19 13.82 29.81
CA ALA A 8 -2.73 13.68 29.69
C ALA A 8 -2.03 15.04 29.62
N VAL A 9 -2.65 16.04 28.98
CA VAL A 9 -2.13 17.41 28.98
C VAL A 9 -2.14 17.99 30.39
N GLN A 10 -3.22 17.80 31.16
CA GLN A 10 -3.28 18.23 32.57
C GLN A 10 -2.27 17.48 33.45
N TRP A 11 -2.03 16.20 33.21
CA TRP A 11 -1.02 15.42 33.92
C TRP A 11 0.41 15.90 33.59
N LEU A 12 0.72 16.13 32.31
CA LEU A 12 2.01 16.67 31.86
C LEU A 12 2.28 18.09 32.39
N LEU A 13 1.24 18.92 32.50
CA LEU A 13 1.33 20.24 33.13
C LEU A 13 1.60 20.15 34.65
N ALA A 14 1.14 19.08 35.32
CA ALA A 14 1.32 18.88 36.76
C ALA A 14 2.69 18.27 37.12
N GLU A 15 3.18 17.30 36.35
CA GLU A 15 4.45 16.58 36.59
C GLU A 15 5.66 17.22 35.89
N GLY A 16 5.42 18.07 34.88
CA GLY A 16 6.43 18.66 34.00
C GLY A 16 6.74 17.78 32.79
N ALA A 17 7.25 18.40 31.72
CA ALA A 17 7.65 17.66 30.52
C ALA A 17 8.79 16.67 30.85
N PRO A 18 8.81 15.47 30.22
CA PRO A 18 9.91 14.53 30.38
C PRO A 18 11.23 15.24 30.02
N LYS A 19 12.27 15.02 30.83
CA LYS A 19 13.57 15.68 30.65
C LYS A 19 14.57 14.81 29.92
N GLU A 20 14.39 13.48 30.01
CA GLU A 20 15.27 12.53 29.34
C GLU A 20 14.92 12.44 27.85
N PRO A 21 15.93 12.50 26.95
CA PRO A 21 15.67 12.55 25.51
C PRO A 21 14.83 11.39 24.98
N VAL A 22 15.03 10.18 25.52
CA VAL A 22 14.30 8.98 25.08
C VAL A 22 12.79 9.06 25.38
N ASP A 23 12.43 9.60 26.54
CA ASP A 23 11.02 9.71 26.97
C ASP A 23 10.28 10.77 26.17
N VAL A 24 10.94 11.90 25.90
CA VAL A 24 10.40 12.96 25.06
C VAL A 24 10.11 12.45 23.64
N LEU A 25 11.07 11.74 23.03
CA LEU A 25 10.90 11.23 21.67
C LEU A 25 9.81 10.18 21.56
N SER A 26 9.74 9.27 22.54
CA SER A 26 8.68 8.26 22.60
C SER A 26 7.29 8.92 22.67
N GLN A 27 7.14 9.94 23.52
CA GLN A 27 5.87 10.66 23.68
C GLN A 27 5.51 11.48 22.44
N VAL A 28 6.45 12.23 21.87
CA VAL A 28 6.20 13.03 20.66
C VAL A 28 5.82 12.14 19.47
N PHE A 29 6.54 11.03 19.25
CA PHE A 29 6.21 10.11 18.16
C PHE A 29 4.90 9.34 18.40
N GLY A 30 4.60 8.98 19.66
CA GLY A 30 3.33 8.37 20.04
C GLY A 30 2.16 9.32 19.81
N ALA A 31 2.27 10.59 20.22
CA ALA A 31 1.26 11.60 20.00
C ALA A 31 1.01 11.85 18.51
N ALA A 32 2.06 11.89 17.69
CA ALA A 32 1.95 12.02 16.23
C ALA A 32 1.23 10.85 15.58
N MET A 33 1.61 9.62 15.97
CA MET A 33 1.00 8.40 15.47
C MET A 33 -0.45 8.22 15.94
N ALA A 34 -0.84 8.88 17.05
CA ALA A 34 -2.20 8.88 17.58
C ALA A 34 -3.03 10.10 17.14
N GLY A 35 -2.43 11.07 16.45
CA GLY A 35 -3.13 12.27 16.00
C GLY A 35 -3.37 13.30 17.10
N ASP A 36 -2.64 13.25 18.21
CA ASP A 36 -2.83 14.09 19.38
C ASP A 36 -2.10 15.44 19.25
N VAL A 37 -2.71 16.36 18.48
CA VAL A 37 -2.18 17.72 18.26
C VAL A 37 -1.98 18.48 19.57
N ALA A 38 -2.84 18.29 20.58
CA ALA A 38 -2.73 19.03 21.84
C ALA A 38 -1.45 18.66 22.61
N THR A 39 -1.13 17.36 22.67
CA THR A 39 0.13 16.89 23.25
C THR A 39 1.33 17.38 22.43
N LEU A 40 1.24 17.40 21.10
CA LEU A 40 2.32 17.92 20.25
C LEU A 40 2.55 19.42 20.43
N GLU A 41 1.49 20.22 20.49
CA GLU A 41 1.56 21.65 20.78
C GLU A 41 2.26 21.91 22.12
N PHE A 42 1.84 21.20 23.16
CA PHE A 42 2.45 21.29 24.47
C PHE A 42 3.95 20.95 24.43
N MET A 43 4.32 19.84 23.79
CA MET A 43 5.71 19.41 23.68
C MET A 43 6.56 20.38 22.85
N MET A 44 6.01 20.97 21.79
CA MET A 44 6.71 21.97 20.98
C MET A 44 6.93 23.28 21.74
N GLN A 45 6.08 23.63 22.70
CA GLN A 45 6.21 24.85 23.51
C GLN A 45 7.09 24.65 24.75
N ALA A 46 6.84 23.57 25.51
CA ALA A 46 7.46 23.32 26.81
C ALA A 46 8.64 22.33 26.76
N GLY A 47 8.79 21.59 25.66
CA GLY A 47 9.80 20.58 25.50
C GLY A 47 11.19 21.13 25.11
N PRO A 48 12.21 20.25 25.12
CA PRO A 48 13.59 20.60 24.76
C PRO A 48 13.71 21.18 23.35
N ALA A 49 14.67 22.08 23.14
CA ALA A 49 14.81 22.78 21.85
C ALA A 49 14.96 21.88 20.63
N TYR A 50 15.62 20.72 20.77
CA TYR A 50 15.85 19.80 19.66
C TYR A 50 14.54 19.23 19.08
N VAL A 51 13.43 19.18 19.84
CA VAL A 51 12.14 18.71 19.29
C VAL A 51 11.65 19.59 18.15
N ARG A 52 12.19 20.81 18.07
CA ARG A 52 11.89 21.80 17.05
C ARG A 52 12.79 21.74 15.82
N ASP A 53 13.82 20.89 15.83
CA ASP A 53 14.77 20.79 14.72
C ASP A 53 14.12 20.12 13.49
N ALA A 54 14.61 20.46 12.30
CA ALA A 54 14.06 19.97 11.02
C ALA A 54 14.05 18.44 10.92
N PHE A 55 15.03 17.76 11.52
CA PHE A 55 15.07 16.30 11.56
C PHE A 55 13.86 15.71 12.32
N PHE A 56 13.52 16.31 13.46
CA PHE A 56 12.41 15.84 14.29
C PHE A 56 11.05 16.18 13.69
N SER A 57 10.90 17.33 13.04
CA SER A 57 9.66 17.65 12.32
C SER A 57 9.39 16.66 11.17
N GLN A 58 10.42 16.22 10.44
CA GLN A 58 10.26 15.16 9.43
C GLN A 58 9.82 13.83 10.05
N MET A 59 10.45 13.40 11.14
CA MET A 59 10.04 12.19 11.84
C MET A 59 8.61 12.28 12.37
N LEU A 60 8.21 13.44 12.89
CA LEU A 60 6.86 13.71 13.35
C LEU A 60 5.84 13.54 12.22
N ALA A 61 6.10 14.18 11.08
CA ALA A 61 5.26 14.05 9.90
C ALA A 61 5.15 12.59 9.44
N HIS A 62 6.28 11.86 9.42
CA HIS A 62 6.30 10.45 9.05
C HIS A 62 5.44 9.58 9.98
N ARG A 63 5.47 9.85 11.30
CA ARG A 63 4.63 9.13 12.28
C ARG A 63 3.14 9.46 12.09
N ALA A 64 2.81 10.73 11.85
CA ALA A 64 1.45 11.14 11.53
C ALA A 64 0.96 10.50 10.22
N ALA A 65 1.81 10.39 9.20
CA ALA A 65 1.47 9.75 7.93
C ALA A 65 1.17 8.25 8.09
N ILE A 66 1.98 7.53 8.88
CA ILE A 66 1.70 6.14 9.24
C ILE A 66 0.37 6.01 9.99
N GLY A 67 0.06 6.95 10.89
CA GLY A 67 -1.22 6.97 11.61
C GLY A 67 -2.42 7.45 10.79
N GLY A 68 -2.20 7.96 9.57
CA GLY A 68 -3.27 8.53 8.73
C GLY A 68 -3.82 9.86 9.23
N HIS A 69 -3.04 10.61 10.02
CA HIS A 69 -3.49 11.82 10.70
C HIS A 69 -3.17 13.09 9.91
N ALA A 70 -3.91 13.31 8.82
CA ALA A 70 -3.75 14.50 7.97
C ALA A 70 -3.93 15.82 8.72
N HIS A 71 -4.74 15.85 9.79
CA HIS A 71 -4.91 17.05 10.61
C HIS A 71 -3.66 17.42 11.42
N VAL A 72 -2.77 16.46 11.73
CA VAL A 72 -1.47 16.75 12.34
C VAL A 72 -0.56 17.43 11.31
N LEU A 73 -0.53 16.92 10.08
CA LEU A 73 0.23 17.55 8.98
C LEU A 73 -0.28 18.94 8.66
N GLU A 74 -1.60 19.13 8.70
CA GLU A 74 -2.25 20.42 8.53
C GLU A 74 -1.85 21.42 9.62
N TRP A 75 -1.86 20.98 10.88
CA TRP A 75 -1.40 21.78 12.01
C TRP A 75 0.08 22.15 11.86
N MET A 76 0.94 21.19 11.50
CA MET A 76 2.36 21.47 11.23
C MET A 76 2.53 22.49 10.10
N TRP A 77 1.69 22.41 9.06
CA TRP A 77 1.79 23.30 7.90
C TRP A 77 1.50 24.76 8.25
N HIS A 78 0.46 25.03 9.04
CA HIS A 78 0.06 26.40 9.36
C HIS A 78 0.73 26.96 10.61
N GLU A 79 0.75 26.19 11.68
CA GLU A 79 1.17 26.68 13.00
C GLU A 79 2.67 26.49 13.25
N TYR A 80 3.28 25.56 12.52
CA TYR A 80 4.69 25.18 12.71
C TYR A 80 5.60 25.57 11.53
N GLY A 81 5.07 26.26 10.52
CA GLY A 81 5.83 26.74 9.36
C GLY A 81 6.42 25.62 8.50
N TRP A 82 5.87 24.41 8.60
CA TRP A 82 6.27 23.28 7.77
C TRP A 82 5.76 23.50 6.34
N SER A 83 6.67 23.64 5.36
CA SER A 83 6.33 23.96 3.98
C SER A 83 7.24 23.19 3.02
N ALA A 84 6.83 23.07 1.75
CA ALA A 84 7.64 22.38 0.73
C ALA A 84 9.09 22.91 0.64
N GLU A 85 9.31 24.19 0.93
CA GLU A 85 10.62 24.85 0.89
C GLU A 85 11.47 24.58 2.15
N SER A 86 10.85 24.28 3.29
CA SER A 86 11.53 24.04 4.57
C SER A 86 11.79 22.55 4.87
N HIS A 87 11.89 21.73 3.83
CA HIS A 87 11.88 20.25 3.91
C HIS A 87 10.51 19.69 4.33
N GLY A 88 9.47 20.15 3.62
CA GLY A 88 8.06 19.83 3.79
C GLY A 88 7.67 18.41 3.43
N VAL A 89 6.61 18.28 2.62
CA VAL A 89 6.15 16.99 2.10
C VAL A 89 7.22 16.37 1.21
N THR A 90 7.82 15.27 1.67
CA THR A 90 8.87 14.54 0.95
C THR A 90 8.35 13.25 0.32
N ALA A 91 9.16 12.64 -0.55
CA ALA A 91 8.84 11.34 -1.15
C ALA A 91 8.75 10.23 -0.09
N GLU A 92 9.58 10.31 0.96
CA GLU A 92 9.55 9.39 2.10
C GLU A 92 8.23 9.50 2.88
N LEU A 93 7.72 10.71 3.08
CA LEU A 93 6.41 10.91 3.72
C LEU A 93 5.29 10.25 2.90
N LEU A 94 5.29 10.47 1.58
CA LEU A 94 4.30 9.89 0.69
C LEU A 94 4.45 8.35 0.59
N SER A 95 5.68 7.85 0.63
CA SER A 95 5.99 6.42 0.69
C SER A 95 5.46 5.78 1.97
N ALA A 96 5.62 6.45 3.11
CA ALA A 96 5.07 6.02 4.39
C ALA A 96 3.54 5.96 4.34
N ALA A 97 2.89 6.98 3.76
CA ALA A 97 1.45 7.00 3.56
C ALA A 97 0.98 5.86 2.65
N CYS A 98 1.69 5.57 1.55
CA CYS A 98 1.37 4.45 0.66
C CYS A 98 1.51 3.10 1.39
N THR A 99 2.56 2.94 2.18
CA THR A 99 2.84 1.71 2.96
C THR A 99 1.78 1.48 4.03
N ALA A 100 1.33 2.56 4.69
CA ALA A 100 0.28 2.52 5.70
C ALA A 100 -1.13 2.44 5.09
N GLY A 101 -1.30 2.72 3.80
CA GLY A 101 -2.61 2.81 3.15
C GLY A 101 -3.40 4.08 3.48
N SER A 102 -2.72 5.09 4.04
CA SER A 102 -3.29 6.35 4.52
C SER A 102 -3.68 7.27 3.37
N PHE A 103 -4.82 7.00 2.72
CA PHE A 103 -5.31 7.81 1.61
C PHE A 103 -5.55 9.27 2.00
N GLU A 104 -5.95 9.53 3.25
CA GLU A 104 -6.18 10.86 3.79
C GLU A 104 -4.93 11.74 3.67
N ILE A 105 -3.75 11.17 3.88
CA ILE A 105 -2.47 11.86 3.77
C ILE A 105 -2.15 12.15 2.30
N LEU A 106 -2.41 11.19 1.41
CA LEU A 106 -2.19 11.37 -0.03
C LEU A 106 -3.15 12.41 -0.62
N ALA A 107 -4.41 12.41 -0.19
CA ALA A 107 -5.41 13.41 -0.57
C ALA A 107 -5.02 14.80 -0.07
N TRP A 108 -4.62 14.92 1.20
CA TRP A 108 -4.12 16.16 1.78
C TRP A 108 -2.89 16.68 1.01
N ALA A 109 -1.93 15.82 0.70
CA ALA A 109 -0.75 16.20 -0.07
C ALA A 109 -1.12 16.64 -1.49
N ARG A 110 -2.08 15.97 -2.15
CA ARG A 110 -2.58 16.37 -3.47
C ARG A 110 -3.19 17.76 -3.44
N GLU A 111 -3.99 18.08 -2.42
CA GLU A 111 -4.62 19.40 -2.27
C GLU A 111 -3.58 20.51 -2.07
N ARG A 112 -2.49 20.23 -1.35
CA ARG A 112 -1.46 21.22 -1.03
C ARG A 112 -0.44 21.43 -2.14
N LEU A 113 -0.02 20.34 -2.77
CA LEU A 113 1.06 20.36 -3.74
C LEU A 113 0.57 20.39 -5.19
N GLY A 114 -0.69 20.01 -5.41
CA GLY A 114 -1.19 19.68 -6.74
C GLY A 114 -0.59 18.38 -7.29
N THR A 115 -1.15 17.89 -8.39
CA THR A 115 -0.70 16.65 -9.06
C THR A 115 0.60 16.82 -9.85
N GLY A 116 1.00 18.06 -10.15
CA GLY A 116 2.22 18.37 -10.92
C GLY A 116 3.52 18.34 -10.13
N ALA A 117 3.45 18.28 -8.79
CA ALA A 117 4.62 18.40 -7.92
C ALA A 117 5.68 17.32 -8.20
N ALA A 118 6.95 17.71 -8.15
CA ALA A 118 8.08 16.82 -8.46
C ALA A 118 8.15 15.61 -7.52
N VAL A 119 7.80 15.80 -6.25
CA VAL A 119 7.84 14.77 -5.21
C VAL A 119 7.02 13.53 -5.56
N TRP A 120 5.94 13.66 -6.33
CA TRP A 120 5.14 12.51 -6.78
C TRP A 120 5.94 11.59 -7.70
N ARG A 121 6.86 12.13 -8.51
CA ARG A 121 7.68 11.36 -9.46
C ARG A 121 8.74 10.51 -8.79
N GLU A 122 9.04 10.76 -7.52
CA GLU A 122 9.98 9.98 -6.72
C GLU A 122 9.35 8.71 -6.15
N LEU A 123 8.01 8.60 -6.20
CA LEU A 123 7.31 7.38 -5.81
C LEU A 123 7.65 6.22 -6.76
N GLN A 124 8.12 5.14 -6.16
CA GLN A 124 8.47 3.90 -6.87
C GLN A 124 7.23 3.10 -7.30
N PRO A 125 7.33 2.26 -8.35
CA PRO A 125 6.24 1.39 -8.79
C PRO A 125 5.68 0.47 -7.69
N ASP A 126 6.51 0.06 -6.72
CA ASP A 126 6.08 -0.83 -5.61
C ASP A 126 4.96 -0.22 -4.74
N HIS A 127 4.79 1.11 -4.75
CA HIS A 127 3.69 1.77 -4.02
C HIS A 127 2.30 1.39 -4.56
N TRP A 128 2.18 1.00 -5.83
CA TRP A 128 0.94 0.40 -6.35
C TRP A 128 0.59 -0.86 -5.57
N GLY A 129 1.60 -1.69 -5.32
CA GLY A 129 1.47 -2.91 -4.54
C GLY A 129 1.11 -2.65 -3.08
N MET A 130 1.70 -1.62 -2.46
CA MET A 130 1.41 -1.26 -1.07
C MET A 130 -0.01 -0.71 -0.87
N LEU A 131 -0.47 0.15 -1.78
CA LEU A 131 -1.86 0.65 -1.74
C LEU A 131 -2.87 -0.45 -2.05
N ALA A 132 -2.54 -1.34 -2.99
CA ALA A 132 -3.38 -2.49 -3.29
C ALA A 132 -3.46 -3.47 -2.09
N LEU A 133 -2.33 -3.71 -1.41
CA LEU A 133 -2.22 -4.49 -0.19
C LEU A 133 -3.13 -3.96 0.92
N THR A 134 -3.19 -2.64 1.10
CA THR A 134 -4.06 -2.03 2.12
C THR A 134 -5.52 -1.93 1.69
N GLY A 135 -5.83 -2.20 0.42
CA GLY A 135 -7.18 -2.12 -0.13
C GLY A 135 -7.60 -0.70 -0.52
N SER A 136 -6.65 0.24 -0.60
CA SER A 136 -6.90 1.65 -0.91
C SER A 136 -7.12 1.89 -2.40
N VAL A 137 -8.38 1.76 -2.86
CA VAL A 137 -8.75 2.00 -4.27
C VAL A 137 -8.47 3.45 -4.65
N ALA A 138 -8.84 4.39 -3.79
CA ALA A 138 -8.59 5.80 -4.02
C ALA A 138 -7.08 6.12 -4.12
N GLY A 139 -6.25 5.41 -3.35
CA GLY A 139 -4.79 5.51 -3.46
C GLY A 139 -4.26 5.07 -4.82
N VAL A 140 -4.65 3.89 -5.32
CA VAL A 140 -4.19 3.42 -6.64
C VAL A 140 -4.76 4.26 -7.78
N GLU A 141 -5.97 4.79 -7.64
CA GLU A 141 -6.56 5.74 -8.60
C GLU A 141 -5.77 7.06 -8.62
N LEU A 142 -5.30 7.55 -7.48
CA LEU A 142 -4.42 8.70 -7.41
C LEU A 142 -3.09 8.45 -8.11
N LEU A 143 -2.43 7.29 -7.90
CA LEU A 143 -1.20 6.97 -8.63
C LEU A 143 -1.42 6.95 -10.15
N ALA A 144 -2.61 6.50 -10.60
CA ALA A 144 -3.00 6.53 -12.00
C ALA A 144 -3.21 7.95 -12.51
N GLU A 145 -3.88 8.80 -11.74
CA GLU A 145 -4.11 10.23 -12.03
C GLU A 145 -2.78 10.98 -12.18
N LEU A 146 -1.81 10.69 -11.31
CA LEU A 146 -0.46 11.25 -11.35
C LEU A 146 0.38 10.75 -12.54
N GLY A 147 -0.12 9.77 -13.31
CA GLY A 147 0.59 9.19 -14.45
C GLY A 147 1.81 8.37 -14.06
N LEU A 148 1.84 7.83 -12.82
CA LEU A 148 2.99 7.06 -12.35
C LEU A 148 3.11 5.72 -13.08
N PRO A 149 4.36 5.24 -13.32
CA PRO A 149 4.59 3.98 -14.00
C PRO A 149 3.98 2.83 -13.20
N LYS A 150 3.24 1.97 -13.91
CA LYS A 150 2.62 0.76 -13.35
C LYS A 150 3.66 -0.36 -13.33
N PRO A 151 3.71 -1.19 -12.27
CA PRO A 151 4.52 -2.41 -12.29
C PRO A 151 4.10 -3.34 -13.43
N VAL A 152 5.07 -3.88 -14.15
CA VAL A 152 4.83 -4.82 -15.27
C VAL A 152 4.87 -6.28 -14.83
N ASP A 153 5.19 -6.54 -13.56
CA ASP A 153 5.40 -7.86 -12.97
C ASP A 153 4.12 -8.47 -12.36
N GLY A 154 3.00 -7.75 -12.39
CA GLY A 154 1.74 -8.18 -11.76
C GLY A 154 1.75 -8.15 -10.23
N SER A 155 2.79 -7.60 -9.60
CA SER A 155 2.94 -7.56 -8.14
C SER A 155 1.76 -6.93 -7.39
N PRO A 156 1.03 -5.92 -7.91
CA PRO A 156 -0.16 -5.40 -7.22
C PRO A 156 -1.28 -6.45 -7.09
N PHE A 157 -1.51 -7.27 -8.12
CA PHE A 157 -2.51 -8.34 -8.05
C PHE A 157 -2.09 -9.43 -7.05
N VAL A 158 -0.81 -9.83 -7.09
CA VAL A 158 -0.25 -10.82 -6.15
C VAL A 158 -0.46 -10.35 -4.71
N ARG A 159 -0.06 -9.11 -4.38
CA ARG A 159 -0.17 -8.58 -3.00
C ARG A 159 -1.60 -8.57 -2.48
N VAL A 160 -2.57 -8.20 -3.31
CA VAL A 160 -4.01 -8.22 -2.97
C VAL A 160 -4.45 -9.62 -2.58
N VAL A 161 -4.12 -10.62 -3.40
CA VAL A 161 -4.56 -12.01 -3.19
C VAL A 161 -3.89 -12.62 -1.95
N LEU A 162 -2.60 -12.35 -1.75
CA LEU A 162 -1.79 -12.94 -0.67
C LEU A 162 -2.16 -12.46 0.73
N HIS A 163 -2.44 -11.16 0.90
CA HIS A 163 -2.38 -10.54 2.22
C HIS A 163 -3.72 -9.99 2.71
N THR A 164 -4.69 -9.74 1.82
CA THR A 164 -5.99 -9.18 2.24
C THR A 164 -7.00 -10.25 2.66
N GLY A 165 -6.62 -11.53 2.65
CA GLY A 165 -7.49 -12.65 3.05
C GLY A 165 -8.80 -12.67 2.26
N HIS A 166 -8.74 -12.29 0.98
CA HIS A 166 -9.88 -12.13 0.06
C HIS A 166 -10.85 -11.00 0.39
N ARG A 167 -10.72 -10.33 1.55
CA ARG A 167 -11.64 -9.25 1.93
C ARG A 167 -11.60 -8.12 0.92
N HIS A 168 -10.41 -7.70 0.49
CA HIS A 168 -10.27 -6.57 -0.44
C HIS A 168 -10.19 -7.00 -1.90
N ALA A 169 -9.92 -8.28 -2.17
CA ALA A 169 -9.70 -8.80 -3.51
C ALA A 169 -10.89 -8.55 -4.45
N TRP A 170 -12.11 -8.61 -3.94
CA TRP A 170 -13.32 -8.47 -4.75
C TRP A 170 -13.44 -7.10 -5.44
N TRP A 171 -13.04 -6.01 -4.79
CA TRP A 171 -13.11 -4.67 -5.39
C TRP A 171 -11.76 -4.16 -5.89
N MET A 172 -10.66 -4.59 -5.27
CA MET A 172 -9.33 -4.12 -5.65
C MET A 172 -8.84 -4.72 -6.97
N LEU A 173 -9.07 -6.01 -7.23
CA LEU A 173 -8.61 -6.62 -8.49
C LEU A 173 -9.30 -5.99 -9.72
N PRO A 174 -10.63 -5.76 -9.73
CA PRO A 174 -11.28 -5.02 -10.81
C PRO A 174 -10.78 -3.58 -10.93
N ALA A 175 -10.46 -2.90 -9.82
CA ALA A 175 -9.92 -1.55 -9.85
C ALA A 175 -8.56 -1.50 -10.54
N LEU A 176 -7.62 -2.37 -10.15
CA LEU A 176 -6.30 -2.48 -10.79
C LEU A 176 -6.42 -2.79 -12.29
N HIS A 177 -7.30 -3.73 -12.66
CA HIS A 177 -7.53 -4.08 -14.05
C HIS A 177 -8.12 -2.92 -14.86
N ARG A 178 -9.13 -2.20 -14.32
CA ARG A 178 -9.72 -1.02 -14.95
C ARG A 178 -8.69 0.09 -15.17
N LEU A 179 -7.74 0.23 -14.24
CA LEU A 179 -6.65 1.19 -14.35
C LEU A 179 -5.55 0.74 -15.33
N GLY A 180 -5.65 -0.44 -15.94
CA GLY A 180 -4.68 -0.95 -16.90
C GLY A 180 -3.38 -1.41 -16.25
N VAL A 181 -3.42 -1.85 -14.98
CA VAL A 181 -2.26 -2.50 -14.35
C VAL A 181 -2.02 -3.86 -15.03
N PRO A 182 -0.81 -4.12 -15.57
CA PRO A 182 -0.49 -5.39 -16.19
C PRO A 182 -0.59 -6.56 -15.21
N PHE A 183 -1.08 -7.71 -15.69
CA PHE A 183 -1.11 -8.95 -14.91
C PHE A 183 0.26 -9.57 -14.68
N GLY A 184 1.30 -9.13 -15.39
CA GLY A 184 2.62 -9.75 -15.35
C GLY A 184 3.02 -10.39 -16.68
N PRO A 185 4.14 -11.13 -16.67
CA PRO A 185 4.55 -11.98 -17.78
C PRO A 185 3.48 -13.03 -18.16
N ALA A 186 3.49 -13.48 -19.41
CA ALA A 186 2.44 -14.36 -19.95
C ALA A 186 2.53 -15.84 -19.51
N CYS A 187 3.58 -16.21 -18.78
CA CYS A 187 3.87 -17.57 -18.30
C CYS A 187 3.00 -18.04 -17.11
N GLY A 188 1.86 -17.40 -16.84
CA GLY A 188 0.94 -17.84 -15.78
C GLY A 188 1.46 -17.64 -14.35
N GLU A 189 2.57 -16.92 -14.15
CA GLU A 189 3.21 -16.68 -12.84
C GLU A 189 2.24 -16.11 -11.80
N LEU A 190 1.43 -15.12 -12.18
CA LEU A 190 0.42 -14.54 -11.29
C LEU A 190 -0.59 -15.59 -10.85
N LEU A 191 -1.13 -16.38 -11.78
CA LEU A 191 -2.12 -17.40 -11.49
C LEU A 191 -1.52 -18.51 -10.61
N ALA A 192 -0.29 -18.94 -10.91
CA ALA A 192 0.46 -19.91 -10.11
C ALA A 192 0.70 -19.40 -8.68
N ALA A 193 1.10 -18.14 -8.50
CA ALA A 193 1.27 -17.52 -7.18
C ALA A 193 -0.06 -17.51 -6.41
N CYS A 194 -1.17 -17.15 -7.06
CA CYS A 194 -2.50 -17.17 -6.46
C CYS A 194 -2.91 -18.60 -6.04
N VAL A 195 -2.66 -19.60 -6.88
CA VAL A 195 -2.93 -21.02 -6.56
C VAL A 195 -2.09 -21.50 -5.38
N ALA A 196 -0.78 -21.26 -5.38
CA ALA A 196 0.14 -21.67 -4.32
C ALA A 196 -0.26 -21.09 -2.95
N CYS A 197 -0.81 -19.88 -2.94
CA CYS A 197 -1.19 -19.22 -1.71
C CYS A 197 -2.64 -19.49 -1.27
N GLY A 198 -3.35 -20.36 -1.99
CA GLY A 198 -4.66 -20.84 -1.58
C GLY A 198 -5.79 -19.89 -1.95
N ALA A 199 -5.64 -19.11 -3.03
CA ALA A 199 -6.71 -18.24 -3.51
C ALA A 199 -8.02 -19.04 -3.76
N PRO A 200 -9.19 -18.42 -3.54
CA PRO A 200 -10.48 -19.07 -3.73
C PRO A 200 -10.73 -19.24 -5.23
N LEU A 201 -11.46 -20.28 -5.59
CA LEU A 201 -11.78 -20.58 -6.98
C LEU A 201 -12.44 -19.39 -7.70
N GLY A 202 -13.28 -18.61 -7.00
CA GLY A 202 -13.90 -17.41 -7.57
C GLY A 202 -12.88 -16.35 -8.03
N THR A 203 -11.82 -16.12 -7.25
CA THR A 203 -10.73 -15.20 -7.63
C THR A 203 -9.94 -15.72 -8.82
N LEU A 204 -9.63 -17.02 -8.84
CA LEU A 204 -8.89 -17.64 -9.94
C LEU A 204 -9.68 -17.58 -11.26
N ARG A 205 -10.98 -17.87 -11.21
CA ARG A 205 -11.88 -17.74 -12.35
C ARG A 205 -11.99 -16.30 -12.85
N TRP A 206 -12.08 -15.35 -11.93
CA TRP A 206 -12.10 -13.93 -12.28
C TRP A 206 -10.82 -13.52 -13.00
N LEU A 207 -9.64 -13.93 -12.51
CA LEU A 207 -8.36 -13.62 -13.16
C LEU A 207 -8.31 -14.10 -14.61
N LEU A 208 -8.67 -15.36 -14.87
CA LEU A 208 -8.73 -15.87 -16.24
C LEU A 208 -9.76 -15.13 -17.10
N ALA A 209 -10.96 -14.89 -16.58
CA ALA A 209 -12.02 -14.18 -17.30
C ALA A 209 -11.64 -12.73 -17.63
N ALA A 210 -10.81 -12.10 -16.79
CA ALA A 210 -10.26 -10.76 -17.01
C ALA A 210 -9.06 -10.76 -17.98
N GLY A 211 -8.65 -11.92 -18.51
CA GLY A 211 -7.56 -12.06 -19.47
C GLY A 211 -6.17 -12.17 -18.83
N CYS A 212 -6.07 -12.68 -17.60
CA CYS A 212 -4.77 -13.04 -17.01
C CYS A 212 -4.08 -14.06 -17.94
N PRO A 213 -2.87 -13.75 -18.44
CA PRO A 213 -2.22 -14.60 -19.43
C PRO A 213 -1.68 -15.88 -18.78
N VAL A 214 -1.93 -17.01 -19.45
CA VAL A 214 -1.47 -18.35 -19.05
C VAL A 214 -1.13 -19.12 -20.31
N ASP A 215 0.06 -18.85 -20.86
CA ASP A 215 0.56 -19.54 -22.05
C ASP A 215 1.07 -20.94 -21.72
N ASP A 216 1.53 -21.14 -20.48
CA ASP A 216 1.97 -22.43 -19.95
C ASP A 216 1.34 -22.68 -18.57
N TRP A 217 0.69 -23.84 -18.44
CA TRP A 217 0.08 -24.28 -17.18
C TRP A 217 1.05 -24.99 -16.25
N SER A 218 2.27 -25.27 -16.68
CA SER A 218 3.27 -26.01 -15.89
C SER A 218 3.53 -25.38 -14.52
N GLU A 219 3.66 -24.05 -14.45
CA GLU A 219 3.83 -23.31 -13.19
C GLU A 219 2.60 -23.41 -12.29
N VAL A 220 1.39 -23.34 -12.87
CA VAL A 220 0.13 -23.47 -12.15
C VAL A 220 -0.03 -24.88 -11.57
N GLU A 221 0.36 -25.92 -12.32
CA GLU A 221 0.35 -27.30 -11.85
C GLU A 221 1.36 -27.53 -10.72
N GLN A 222 2.58 -27.01 -10.87
CA GLN A 222 3.60 -27.06 -9.80
C GLN A 222 3.11 -26.31 -8.54
N ALA A 223 2.37 -25.21 -8.71
CA ALA A 223 1.78 -24.46 -7.61
C ALA A 223 0.70 -25.26 -6.85
N LEU A 224 -0.02 -26.19 -7.49
CA LEU A 224 -0.97 -27.07 -6.78
C LEU A 224 -0.28 -27.94 -5.73
N GLY A 225 0.94 -28.40 -6.00
CA GLY A 225 1.75 -29.16 -5.04
C GLY A 225 2.24 -28.32 -3.86
N ARG A 226 2.38 -27.01 -4.06
CA ARG A 226 2.80 -26.03 -3.06
C ARG A 226 1.62 -25.33 -2.37
N ARG A 227 0.38 -25.64 -2.77
CA ARG A 227 -0.83 -24.93 -2.33
C ARG A 227 -1.00 -25.01 -0.82
N ARG A 228 -1.17 -23.85 -0.18
CA ARG A 228 -1.54 -23.78 1.24
C ARG A 228 -2.82 -24.62 1.51
N PRO A 229 -2.83 -25.45 2.55
CA PRO A 229 -4.01 -26.23 2.89
C PRO A 229 -5.15 -25.28 3.27
N GLY A 230 -6.35 -25.56 2.75
CA GLY A 230 -7.52 -24.71 2.96
C GLY A 230 -8.74 -25.24 2.22
N ALA A 231 -9.90 -24.66 2.53
CA ALA A 231 -11.15 -24.97 1.86
C ALA A 231 -11.02 -24.80 0.33
N GLY A 232 -11.71 -25.65 -0.43
CA GLY A 232 -11.71 -25.60 -1.89
C GLY A 232 -10.46 -26.11 -2.59
N ALA A 233 -9.50 -26.74 -1.89
CA ALA A 233 -8.28 -27.28 -2.52
C ALA A 233 -8.58 -28.30 -3.64
N ARG A 234 -9.51 -29.23 -3.39
CA ARG A 234 -9.93 -30.23 -4.37
C ARG A 234 -10.66 -29.61 -5.56
N GLU A 235 -11.46 -28.59 -5.31
CA GLU A 235 -12.21 -27.86 -6.35
C GLU A 235 -11.25 -27.11 -7.27
N VAL A 236 -10.25 -26.42 -6.70
CA VAL A 236 -9.19 -25.75 -7.47
C VAL A 236 -8.37 -26.77 -8.27
N GLN A 237 -8.00 -27.92 -7.68
CA GLN A 237 -7.30 -28.98 -8.41
C GLN A 237 -8.11 -29.53 -9.59
N ALA A 238 -9.40 -29.81 -9.39
CA ALA A 238 -10.27 -30.29 -10.46
C ALA A 238 -10.42 -29.24 -11.56
N TRP A 239 -10.61 -27.97 -11.18
CA TRP A 239 -10.74 -26.86 -12.11
C TRP A 239 -9.48 -26.62 -12.93
N VAL A 240 -8.27 -26.65 -12.34
CA VAL A 240 -7.01 -26.50 -13.09
C VAL A 240 -6.86 -27.60 -14.14
N ARG A 241 -7.21 -28.85 -13.81
CA ARG A 241 -7.17 -29.96 -14.78
C ARG A 241 -8.15 -29.74 -15.94
N GLU A 242 -9.37 -29.31 -15.64
CA GLU A 242 -10.38 -28.97 -16.65
C GLU A 242 -9.89 -27.87 -17.61
N GLN A 243 -9.29 -26.80 -17.08
CA GLN A 243 -8.75 -25.72 -17.92
C GLN A 243 -7.64 -26.21 -18.86
N ARG A 244 -6.76 -27.09 -18.39
CA ARG A 244 -5.69 -27.68 -19.21
C ARG A 244 -6.27 -28.54 -20.33
N GLU A 245 -7.22 -29.43 -20.02
CA GLU A 245 -7.83 -30.32 -20.99
C GLU A 245 -8.59 -29.54 -22.08
N GLY A 246 -9.20 -28.41 -21.71
CA GLY A 246 -9.91 -27.53 -22.64
C GLY A 246 -9.01 -26.70 -23.58
N GLN A 247 -7.74 -26.48 -23.25
CA GLN A 247 -6.82 -25.72 -24.11
C GLN A 247 -6.16 -26.54 -25.23
N GLY A 248 -6.24 -27.87 -25.18
CA GLY A 248 -5.62 -28.76 -26.18
C GLY A 248 -4.08 -28.68 -26.18
N PRO A 249 -3.37 -29.61 -26.85
CA PRO A 249 -1.92 -29.52 -26.97
C PRO A 249 -1.52 -28.28 -27.78
N PRO A 250 -0.40 -27.59 -27.44
CA PRO A 250 0.08 -26.47 -28.23
C PRO A 250 0.26 -26.89 -29.69
N SER A 251 -0.33 -26.13 -30.59
CA SER A 251 -0.30 -26.40 -32.03
C SER A 251 1.07 -26.10 -32.61
N ASP A 252 2.06 -26.96 -32.34
CA ASP A 252 3.31 -26.96 -33.08
C ASP A 252 3.91 -28.36 -33.21
N VAL A 253 3.32 -29.14 -34.13
CA VAL A 253 4.04 -30.17 -34.87
C VAL A 253 3.66 -30.00 -36.33
N ARG A 254 4.35 -29.11 -37.05
CA ARG A 254 4.42 -29.26 -38.51
C ARG A 254 5.20 -30.55 -38.78
N PRO A 255 4.63 -31.56 -39.46
CA PRO A 255 5.40 -32.71 -39.88
C PRO A 255 6.49 -32.23 -40.83
N ARG A 256 7.75 -32.61 -40.57
CA ARG A 256 8.82 -32.51 -41.55
C ARG A 256 8.35 -33.26 -42.80
N GLN A 257 8.01 -32.52 -43.85
CA GLN A 257 7.82 -33.10 -45.17
C GLN A 257 9.18 -33.58 -45.64
N SER A 258 9.35 -34.90 -45.63
CA SER A 258 10.39 -35.59 -46.36
C SER A 258 10.06 -35.54 -47.85
N SER A 259 10.88 -34.84 -48.62
CA SER A 259 11.10 -35.05 -50.06
C SER A 259 12.50 -34.57 -50.40
#